data_AF-A0A9J6PLZ4-F1
#
_entry.id   AF-A0A9J6PLZ4-F1
#
_cell.length_a   1.000
_cell.length_b   1.000
_cell.length_c   1.000
_cell.angle_alpha   90.00
_cell.angle_beta   90.00
_cell.angle_gamma   90.00
#
_symmetry.space_group_name_H-M   'P 1'
#
loop_
_entity.id
_entity.type
_entity.pdbx_description
1 polymer ?
#
loop_
_entity_poly.entity_id
_entity_poly.type
_entity_poly.pdbx_seq_one_letter_code
_entity_poly.pdbx_strand_id
1 'polypeptide(L)'
;MKKIIASGVVIAVAVFVIFYYYLSRPVKVVDVHMTNYSATILVDHLPVTDMQRIEWWQENKAEILSKYKIPLENTYGELSYYIMAFGDGYKELGKEDRLCFDDMPPPKNCIDKERLLTVRTARDGGTEYVLKRGFYVQGRDGEVREGG
;
A
#
# COMPACT_ATOMS: atom_id res chain seq x y z
N MET A 1 10.49 9.94 -45.07
CA MET A 1 9.18 10.13 -44.38
C MET A 1 8.57 8.80 -43.91
N LYS A 2 8.15 7.88 -44.80
CA LYS A 2 7.52 6.58 -44.38
C LYS A 2 8.36 5.75 -43.40
N LYS A 3 9.68 5.63 -43.60
CA LYS A 3 10.59 4.91 -42.68
C LYS A 3 10.73 5.59 -41.31
N ILE A 4 10.73 6.93 -41.28
CA ILE A 4 10.80 7.73 -40.04
C ILE A 4 9.49 7.60 -39.25
N ILE A 5 8.34 7.63 -39.96
CA ILE A 5 7.02 7.40 -39.37
C ILE A 5 6.93 5.97 -38.82
N ALA A 6 7.38 4.96 -39.57
CA ALA A 6 7.40 3.57 -39.12
C ALA A 6 8.30 3.37 -37.88
N SER A 7 9.50 3.96 -37.84
CA SER A 7 10.37 3.94 -36.66
C SER A 7 9.75 4.64 -35.45
N GLY A 8 9.07 5.77 -35.65
CA GLY A 8 8.36 6.47 -34.57
C GLY A 8 7.23 5.64 -33.96
N VAL A 9 6.45 4.94 -34.78
CA VAL A 9 5.38 4.03 -34.32
C VAL A 9 5.96 2.85 -33.52
N VAL A 10 7.05 2.24 -33.98
CA VAL A 10 7.69 1.13 -33.25
C VAL A 10 8.19 1.58 -31.88
N ILE A 11 8.81 2.75 -31.78
CA ILE A 11 9.26 3.31 -30.50
C ILE A 11 8.06 3.59 -29.57
N ALA A 12 6.98 4.19 -30.09
CA ALA A 12 5.79 4.47 -29.30
C ALA A 12 5.15 3.18 -28.74
N VAL A 13 5.06 2.13 -29.55
CA VAL A 13 4.56 0.81 -29.11
C VAL A 13 5.47 0.20 -28.04
N ALA A 14 6.79 0.25 -28.23
CA ALA A 14 7.73 -0.27 -27.25
C ALA A 14 7.61 0.46 -25.89
N VAL A 15 7.51 1.78 -25.90
CA VAL A 15 7.30 2.59 -24.69
C VAL A 15 5.97 2.24 -24.02
N PHE A 16 4.89 2.08 -24.79
CA PHE A 16 3.59 1.70 -24.24
C PHE A 16 3.62 0.30 -23.60
N VAL A 17 4.25 -0.68 -24.23
CA VAL A 17 4.40 -2.04 -23.70
C VAL A 17 5.21 -2.02 -22.39
N ILE A 18 6.32 -1.30 -22.37
CA ILE A 18 7.15 -1.16 -21.16
C ILE A 18 6.34 -0.50 -20.04
N PHE A 19 5.64 0.60 -20.34
CA PHE A 19 4.81 1.30 -19.37
C PHE A 19 3.69 0.41 -18.81
N TYR A 20 2.99 -0.32 -19.68
CA TYR A 20 1.95 -1.26 -19.27
C TYR A 20 2.49 -2.40 -18.40
N TYR A 21 3.67 -2.93 -18.74
CA TYR A 21 4.34 -3.94 -17.92
C TYR A 21 4.69 -3.40 -16.52
N TYR A 22 5.22 -2.17 -16.43
CA TYR A 22 5.52 -1.53 -15.15
C TYR A 22 4.27 -1.31 -14.29
N LEU A 23 3.12 -1.01 -14.90
CA LEU A 23 1.85 -0.84 -14.18
C LEU A 23 1.19 -2.15 -13.76
N SER A 24 1.45 -3.24 -14.49
CA SER A 24 0.83 -4.55 -14.27
C SER A 24 1.65 -5.48 -13.37
N ARG A 25 2.81 -5.03 -12.87
CA ARG A 25 3.65 -5.86 -12.00
C ARG A 25 2.91 -6.12 -10.67
N PRO A 26 3.00 -7.33 -10.11
CA PRO A 26 2.37 -7.64 -8.83
C PRO A 26 3.05 -6.85 -7.71
N VAL A 27 2.25 -6.35 -6.78
CA VAL A 27 2.75 -5.72 -5.54
C VAL A 27 3.45 -6.76 -4.68
N LYS A 28 4.64 -6.40 -4.20
CA LYS A 28 5.39 -7.23 -3.27
C LYS A 28 5.26 -6.66 -1.86
N VAL A 29 4.67 -7.45 -0.95
CA VAL A 29 4.81 -7.20 0.49
C VAL A 29 6.23 -7.59 0.90
N VAL A 30 6.99 -6.59 1.33
CA VAL A 30 8.40 -6.72 1.70
C VAL A 30 8.55 -7.20 3.14
N ASP A 31 7.83 -6.55 4.06
CA ASP A 31 7.84 -6.89 5.48
C ASP A 31 6.56 -6.41 6.18
N VAL A 32 6.33 -6.87 7.41
CA VAL A 32 5.21 -6.45 8.27
C VAL A 32 5.70 -6.23 9.69
N HIS A 33 5.42 -5.05 10.24
CA HIS A 33 5.64 -4.73 11.65
C HIS A 33 4.32 -4.58 12.37
N MET A 34 4.23 -5.11 13.59
CA MET A 34 2.98 -5.13 14.36
C MET A 34 3.13 -4.42 15.69
N THR A 35 2.05 -3.76 16.10
CA THR A 35 1.84 -3.26 17.45
C THR A 35 0.58 -3.89 18.03
N ASN A 36 0.26 -3.56 19.28
CA ASN A 36 -0.99 -3.98 19.91
C ASN A 36 -2.25 -3.41 19.22
N TYR A 37 -2.14 -2.41 18.34
CA TYR A 37 -3.29 -1.72 17.74
C TYR A 37 -3.22 -1.64 16.21
N SER A 38 -2.09 -2.00 15.61
CA SER A 38 -1.90 -1.85 14.17
C SER A 38 -0.95 -2.87 13.57
N ALA A 39 -1.10 -3.08 12.26
CA ALA A 39 -0.12 -3.74 11.42
C ALA A 39 0.36 -2.77 10.34
N THR A 40 1.66 -2.49 10.30
CA THR A 40 2.33 -1.73 9.25
C THR A 40 2.88 -2.69 8.20
N ILE A 41 2.32 -2.63 7.00
CA ILE A 41 2.64 -3.51 5.88
C ILE A 41 3.51 -2.72 4.90
N LEU A 42 4.74 -3.16 4.70
CA LEU A 42 5.70 -2.52 3.81
C LEU A 42 5.57 -3.14 2.42
N VAL A 43 5.33 -2.30 1.42
CA VAL A 43 5.20 -2.73 0.02
C VAL A 43 6.19 -1.99 -0.86
N ASP A 44 6.62 -2.63 -1.94
CA ASP A 44 7.50 -1.99 -2.92
C ASP A 44 6.78 -0.89 -3.73
N HIS A 45 5.48 -1.06 -3.99
CA HIS A 45 4.60 -0.09 -4.63
C HIS A 45 3.13 -0.46 -4.37
N LEU A 46 2.21 0.42 -4.79
CA LEU A 46 0.81 0.09 -4.98
C LEU A 46 0.35 0.55 -6.37
N PRO A 47 -0.81 0.07 -6.86
CA PRO A 47 -1.43 0.62 -8.06
C PRO A 47 -1.62 2.15 -8.01
N VAL A 48 -1.78 2.73 -9.19
CA VAL A 48 -1.67 4.19 -9.36
C VAL A 48 -2.89 4.92 -8.81
N THR A 49 -4.11 4.41 -9.04
CA THR A 49 -5.35 5.08 -8.64
C THR A 49 -5.80 4.66 -7.26
N ASP A 50 -6.53 5.53 -6.56
CA ASP A 50 -7.02 5.28 -5.21
C ASP A 50 -7.92 4.03 -5.16
N MET A 51 -8.80 3.84 -6.15
CA MET A 51 -9.64 2.64 -6.25
C MET A 51 -8.83 1.37 -6.46
N GLN A 52 -7.82 1.38 -7.32
CA GLN A 52 -6.98 0.18 -7.53
C GLN A 52 -6.17 -0.19 -6.28
N ARG A 53 -5.81 0.78 -5.44
CA ARG A 53 -5.15 0.51 -4.14
C ARG A 53 -6.10 -0.18 -3.16
N ILE A 54 -7.36 0.26 -3.15
CA ILE A 54 -8.42 -0.34 -2.33
C ILE A 54 -8.72 -1.76 -2.81
N GLU A 55 -8.89 -1.96 -4.12
CA GLU A 55 -9.11 -3.27 -4.74
C GLU A 55 -7.95 -4.22 -4.42
N TRP A 56 -6.71 -3.77 -4.60
CA TRP A 56 -5.52 -4.54 -4.23
C TRP A 56 -5.59 -5.01 -2.77
N TRP A 57 -5.91 -4.11 -1.84
CA TRP A 57 -6.05 -4.49 -0.43
C TRP A 57 -7.16 -5.52 -0.24
N GLN A 58 -8.33 -5.31 -0.83
CA GLN A 58 -9.48 -6.21 -0.69
C GLN A 58 -9.16 -7.62 -1.21
N GLU A 59 -8.46 -7.73 -2.33
CA GLU A 59 -8.06 -9.00 -2.94
C GLU A 59 -6.97 -9.72 -2.14
N ASN A 60 -6.01 -8.98 -1.58
CA ASN A 60 -4.81 -9.56 -0.98
C ASN A 60 -4.87 -9.67 0.55
N LYS A 61 -5.81 -8.99 1.22
CA LYS A 61 -5.86 -8.94 2.69
C LYS A 61 -5.84 -10.33 3.33
N ALA A 62 -6.67 -11.26 2.84
CA ALA A 62 -6.80 -12.58 3.46
C ALA A 62 -5.47 -13.37 3.42
N GLU A 63 -4.76 -13.30 2.28
CA GLU A 63 -3.46 -13.94 2.13
C GLU A 63 -2.39 -13.26 2.99
N ILE A 64 -2.35 -11.92 3.01
CA ILE A 64 -1.38 -11.16 3.80
C ILE A 64 -1.56 -11.46 5.29
N LEU A 65 -2.79 -11.39 5.81
CA LEU A 65 -3.08 -11.64 7.22
C LEU A 65 -2.68 -13.07 7.61
N SER A 66 -2.99 -14.05 6.77
CA SER A 66 -2.62 -15.45 6.99
C SER A 66 -1.09 -15.66 6.98
N LYS A 67 -0.41 -15.16 5.94
CA LYS A 67 1.03 -15.34 5.73
C LYS A 67 1.87 -14.72 6.84
N TYR A 68 1.51 -13.52 7.28
CA TYR A 68 2.23 -12.77 8.33
C TYR A 68 1.65 -13.01 9.72
N LYS A 69 0.67 -13.91 9.87
CA LYS A 69 0.02 -14.28 11.14
C LYS A 69 -0.56 -13.05 11.88
N ILE A 70 -1.09 -12.10 11.12
CA ILE A 70 -1.76 -10.93 11.67
C ILE A 70 -3.16 -11.39 12.15
N PRO A 71 -3.50 -11.22 13.43
CA PRO A 71 -4.76 -11.69 13.96
C PRO A 71 -5.93 -10.87 13.41
N LEU A 72 -7.01 -11.55 13.03
CA LEU A 72 -8.27 -10.92 12.61
C LEU A 72 -8.97 -10.23 13.78
N GLU A 73 -8.90 -10.85 14.95
CA GLU A 73 -9.41 -10.33 16.21
C GLU A 73 -8.27 -10.20 17.19
N ASN A 74 -8.12 -9.03 17.79
CA ASN A 74 -7.11 -8.76 18.79
C ASN A 74 -7.80 -8.35 20.10
N THR A 75 -7.19 -8.70 21.23
CA THR A 75 -7.67 -8.37 22.58
C THR A 75 -7.88 -6.86 22.79
N TYR A 76 -7.17 -6.04 22.00
CA TYR A 76 -7.25 -4.58 22.03
C TYR A 76 -8.26 -3.96 21.05
N GLY A 77 -9.01 -4.79 20.31
CA GLY A 77 -9.96 -4.36 19.28
C GLY A 77 -9.47 -4.61 17.86
N GLU A 78 -10.20 -4.08 16.88
CA GLU A 78 -9.87 -4.25 15.46
C GLU A 78 -8.58 -3.49 15.08
N LEU A 79 -7.69 -4.14 14.35
CA LEU A 79 -6.41 -3.56 13.96
C LEU A 79 -6.58 -2.49 12.87
N SER A 80 -5.83 -1.40 12.99
CA SER A 80 -5.58 -0.50 11.87
C SER A 80 -4.44 -1.03 10.99
N TYR A 81 -4.63 -1.05 9.68
CA TYR A 81 -3.59 -1.45 8.73
C TYR A 81 -2.98 -0.21 8.06
N TYR A 82 -1.67 -0.09 8.12
CA TYR A 82 -0.91 0.97 7.47
C TYR A 82 -0.08 0.38 6.34
N ILE A 83 -0.46 0.65 5.10
CA ILE A 83 0.31 0.23 3.94
C ILE A 83 1.28 1.37 3.62
N MET A 84 2.57 1.11 3.80
CA MET A 84 3.66 2.07 3.65
C MET A 84 4.56 1.69 2.49
N ALA A 85 5.09 2.67 1.77
CA ALA A 85 6.13 2.41 0.79
C ALA A 85 7.42 2.01 1.50
N PHE A 86 8.05 0.92 1.06
CA PHE A 86 9.36 0.52 1.56
C PHE A 86 10.47 1.46 1.06
N GLY A 87 10.29 2.06 -0.13
CA GLY A 87 11.23 3.01 -0.71
C GLY A 87 12.63 2.40 -0.89
N ASP A 88 13.65 3.09 -0.38
CA ASP A 88 15.04 2.62 -0.44
C ASP A 88 15.39 1.60 0.68
N GLY A 89 14.39 1.13 1.42
CA GLY A 89 14.51 0.17 2.50
C GLY A 89 14.85 0.77 3.86
N TYR A 90 15.31 -0.06 4.78
CA TYR A 90 15.60 0.37 6.15
C TYR A 90 16.78 1.34 6.23
N LYS A 91 16.57 2.42 6.97
CA LYS A 91 17.48 3.54 7.19
C LYS A 91 17.65 3.77 8.69
N GLU A 92 18.70 4.51 9.01
CA GLU A 92 18.90 5.03 10.37
C GLU A 92 17.91 6.15 10.67
N LEU A 93 17.52 6.40 11.93
CA LEU A 93 16.65 7.54 12.25
C LEU A 93 17.23 8.85 11.72
N GLY A 94 18.54 9.07 11.94
CA GLY A 94 19.24 10.25 11.45
C GLY A 94 18.66 11.55 12.03
N LYS A 95 18.43 12.54 11.17
CA LYS A 95 17.82 13.85 11.53
C LYS A 95 16.42 14.04 10.92
N GLU A 96 15.94 13.06 10.18
CA GLU A 96 14.68 13.13 9.43
C GLU A 96 13.53 12.56 10.27
N ASP A 97 12.30 12.95 9.94
CA ASP A 97 11.11 12.38 10.58
C ASP A 97 10.76 11.01 9.96
N ARG A 98 11.45 9.96 10.41
CA ARG A 98 11.27 8.57 9.94
C ARG A 98 10.31 7.77 10.83
N LEU A 99 9.70 6.74 10.25
CA LEU A 99 8.94 5.74 11.02
C LEU A 99 9.88 4.62 11.43
N CYS A 100 10.08 4.43 12.72
CA CYS A 100 10.94 3.37 13.25
C CYS A 100 10.11 2.26 13.89
N PHE A 101 10.65 1.04 13.87
CA PHE A 101 10.00 -0.16 14.36
C PHE A 101 10.74 -0.69 15.59
N ASP A 102 9.99 -0.94 16.66
CA ASP A 102 10.52 -1.35 17.98
C ASP A 102 10.88 -2.84 18.05
N ASP A 103 10.36 -3.65 17.12
CA ASP A 103 10.64 -5.08 16.97
C ASP A 103 11.98 -5.35 16.25
N MET A 104 12.67 -4.29 15.81
CA MET A 104 13.97 -4.37 15.16
C MET A 104 15.03 -3.59 15.95
N PRO A 105 16.26 -4.13 16.08
CA PRO A 105 17.34 -3.40 16.73
C PRO A 105 17.82 -2.20 15.88
N PRO A 106 18.10 -1.04 16.50
CA PRO A 106 18.75 0.10 15.83
C PRO A 106 20.19 -0.27 15.37
N PRO A 107 20.81 0.50 14.46
CA PRO A 107 20.38 1.82 13.99
C PRO A 107 19.46 1.80 12.77
N LYS A 108 19.48 0.75 11.93
CA LYS A 108 18.70 0.66 10.68
C LYS A 108 17.35 -0.02 10.88
N ASN A 109 16.50 0.59 11.69
CA ASN A 109 15.15 0.09 11.99
C ASN A 109 14.04 1.06 11.57
N CYS A 110 14.33 2.01 10.68
CA CYS A 110 13.38 3.03 10.26
C CYS A 110 13.17 3.06 8.74
N ILE A 111 12.05 3.62 8.28
CA ILE A 111 11.76 3.91 6.88
C ILE A 111 11.36 5.37 6.72
N ASP A 112 11.44 5.89 5.50
CA ASP A 112 10.86 7.19 5.18
C ASP A 112 9.32 7.13 5.29
N LYS A 113 8.71 8.18 5.82
CA LYS A 113 7.26 8.22 6.07
C LYS A 113 6.47 8.47 4.79
N GLU A 114 6.31 7.43 3.99
CA GLU A 114 5.43 7.45 2.82
C GLU A 114 4.25 6.47 2.99
N ARG A 115 3.12 7.02 3.43
CA ARG A 115 1.88 6.26 3.61
C ARG A 115 1.10 6.20 2.30
N LEU A 116 0.82 4.99 1.84
CA LEU A 116 0.13 4.74 0.58
C LEU A 116 -1.37 4.50 0.74
N LEU A 117 -1.75 3.81 1.82
CA LEU A 117 -3.13 3.51 2.20
C LEU A 117 -3.20 3.27 3.72
N THR A 118 -4.25 3.75 4.37
CA THR A 118 -4.66 3.32 5.72
C THR A 118 -6.00 2.65 5.64
N VAL A 119 -6.14 1.52 6.31
CA VAL A 119 -7.41 0.80 6.47
C VAL A 119 -7.75 0.72 7.94
N ARG A 120 -8.94 1.18 8.32
CA ARG A 120 -9.41 1.14 9.70
C ARG A 120 -10.92 1.00 9.76
N THR A 121 -11.44 0.65 10.92
CA THR A 121 -12.89 0.59 11.15
C THR A 121 -13.49 1.99 11.07
N ALA A 122 -14.56 2.15 10.29
CA ALA A 122 -15.35 3.37 10.23
C ALA A 122 -16.28 3.50 11.45
N ARG A 123 -16.81 4.71 11.68
CA ARG A 123 -17.70 4.97 12.84
C ARG A 123 -19.00 4.16 12.81
N ASP A 124 -19.47 3.78 11.63
CA ASP A 124 -20.68 2.99 11.41
C ASP A 124 -20.43 1.47 11.40
N GLY A 125 -19.21 1.04 11.70
CA GLY A 125 -18.78 -0.36 11.67
C GLY A 125 -18.39 -0.86 10.27
N GLY A 126 -18.37 0.02 9.26
CA GLY A 126 -17.80 -0.26 7.94
C GLY A 126 -16.27 -0.22 7.94
N THR A 127 -15.68 -0.21 6.74
CA THR A 127 -14.23 -0.04 6.55
C THR A 127 -13.93 1.33 5.94
N GLU A 128 -13.04 2.10 6.55
CA GLU A 128 -12.54 3.35 6.01
C GLU A 128 -11.16 3.16 5.39
N TYR A 129 -11.01 3.63 4.15
CA TYR A 129 -9.79 3.67 3.38
C TYR A 129 -9.32 5.12 3.29
N VAL A 130 -8.23 5.48 3.97
CA VAL A 130 -7.66 6.83 3.92
C VAL A 130 -6.45 6.85 3.00
N LEU A 131 -6.51 7.71 1.99
CA LEU A 131 -5.47 7.92 0.99
C LEU A 131 -5.00 9.38 1.00
N LYS A 132 -4.04 9.71 0.15
CA LYS A 132 -3.45 11.06 0.13
C LYS A 132 -4.46 12.15 -0.25
N ARG A 133 -5.43 11.84 -1.11
CA ARG A 133 -6.35 12.81 -1.71
C ARG A 133 -7.74 12.84 -1.07
N GLY A 134 -8.03 11.93 -0.16
CA GLY A 134 -9.36 11.77 0.42
C GLY A 134 -9.48 10.44 1.15
N PHE A 135 -10.71 10.09 1.49
CA PHE A 135 -11.02 8.82 2.09
C PHE A 135 -12.25 8.20 1.43
N TYR A 136 -12.37 6.89 1.55
CA TYR A 136 -13.51 6.12 1.07
C TYR A 136 -14.06 5.29 2.22
N VAL A 137 -15.37 5.09 2.24
CA VAL A 137 -16.05 4.23 3.21
C VAL A 137 -16.71 3.09 2.46
N GLN A 138 -16.42 1.87 2.91
CA GLN A 138 -17.13 0.68 2.51
C GLN A 138 -18.22 0.36 3.53
N GLY A 139 -19.46 0.43 3.07
CA GLY A 139 -20.63 0.09 3.88
C GLY A 139 -20.78 -1.42 4.06
N ARG A 140 -21.77 -1.81 4.87
CA ARG A 140 -22.13 -3.23 5.08
C ARG A 140 -22.67 -3.93 3.82
N ASP A 141 -23.12 -3.15 2.83
CA ASP A 141 -23.49 -3.63 1.50
C ASP A 141 -22.28 -4.02 0.63
N GLY A 142 -21.06 -3.71 1.08
CA GLY A 142 -19.83 -3.95 0.36
C GLY A 142 -19.48 -2.86 -0.65
N GLU A 143 -20.33 -1.84 -0.84
CA GLU A 143 -20.08 -0.75 -1.78
C GLU A 143 -19.10 0.27 -1.19
N VAL A 144 -18.11 0.66 -1.99
CA VAL A 144 -17.11 1.67 -1.64
C VAL A 144 -17.57 3.02 -2.17
N ARG A 145 -17.66 4.02 -1.28
CA ARG A 145 -18.10 5.39 -1.60
C ARG A 145 -17.08 6.39 -1.13
N GLU A 146 -16.84 7.43 -1.92
CA GLU A 146 -15.94 8.52 -1.52
C GLU A 146 -16.56 9.30 -0.36
N GLY A 147 -15.75 9.56 0.66
CA GLY A 147 -16.10 10.40 1.79
C GLY A 147 -15.84 11.87 1.46
N GLY A 148 -16.87 12.70 1.63
CA GLY A 148 -16.81 14.15 1.38
C GLY A 148 -16.02 14.93 2.42
#